data_AF-U3DAZ7-F1
#
_entry.id   AF-U3DAZ7-F1
#
_cell.length_a   1.000
_cell.length_b   1.000
_cell.length_c   1.000
_cell.angle_alpha   90.00
_cell.angle_beta   90.00
_cell.angle_gamma   90.00
#
_symmetry.space_group_name_H-M   'P 1'
#
loop_
_entity.id
_entity.type
_entity.pdbx_description
1 polymer ?
#
loop_
_entity_poly.entity_id
_entity_poly.type
_entity_poly.pdbx_seq_one_letter_code
_entity_poly.pdbx_strand_id
1 'polypeptide(L)'
;MSDTLTLDVIGRRVTVNGEHATVRFAGVVPPVAGPWLGVEWDNPERGKHDGSHEGTVYFKCRHPTGGSFIRPKKVNFGIDFLTAVKNRYVLEDELEEDGKEQIVTIGNKPVETIGFDSVMKQQSQLSKLQEVSLRNCAVSCAGEKGGVAEACPNIRNVDLSKNLLSSWDEVIHIADQLRHLEVLNLSENKLKFPSGSAPLTGTFSALKVLVLNGTGITWAEVLRCAAGCPGLEELYLKSNEIFISERPTDVLQTIRLLDLSSNQLIDESQLFLIAHLPRLEQLILSDIGISSIHFPDAGIGCKTSMFPSLQYLVVNDNQISQWSFFNELDKLPSLRALSCLRNPLTKDDKDTRTTRQLIIAKIGQLKTLNKCEILPEERLGAELDYQRAFGNEWKKAGGHQDPDKNRLSEEFLAAHPRYQFLCLKYGAPEDGELKRQPLMLKNQLLTLKIKYPHQLDQKVLEKQLPGSMTIQKVKGFLSRLLKVPVSDLLLSYESPEKPGREIELENDLKSLQFYSVENGDCLLVRW
;
A
#
# COMPACT_ATOMS: atom_id res chain seq x y z
N MET A 1 -30.40 46.10 -12.70
CA MET A 1 -31.33 45.07 -13.22
C MET A 1 -31.29 43.91 -12.24
N SER A 2 -32.46 43.60 -11.67
CA SER A 2 -32.78 42.61 -10.64
C SER A 2 -32.00 41.28 -10.77
N ASP A 3 -31.31 40.82 -9.72
CA ASP A 3 -31.85 40.14 -8.52
C ASP A 3 -32.53 38.78 -8.77
N THR A 4 -31.99 38.00 -9.71
CA THR A 4 -32.19 36.55 -9.73
C THR A 4 -30.83 35.86 -9.81
N LEU A 5 -30.31 35.43 -8.66
CA LEU A 5 -29.46 34.24 -8.66
C LEU A 5 -30.33 33.12 -9.21
N THR A 6 -30.02 32.65 -10.42
CA THR A 6 -30.74 31.53 -11.02
C THR A 6 -30.61 30.30 -10.13
N LEU A 7 -31.69 29.52 -9.99
CA LEU A 7 -31.68 28.20 -9.33
C LEU A 7 -30.55 27.28 -9.84
N ASP A 8 -30.05 27.58 -11.04
CA ASP A 8 -28.93 26.94 -11.73
C ASP A 8 -27.61 26.92 -10.94
N VAL A 9 -27.44 27.75 -9.90
CA VAL A 9 -26.25 27.69 -9.04
C VAL A 9 -26.30 26.59 -7.98
N ILE A 10 -27.48 26.03 -7.68
CA ILE A 10 -27.63 25.02 -6.62
C ILE A 10 -26.95 23.71 -7.06
N GLY A 11 -26.12 23.16 -6.18
CA GLY A 11 -25.33 21.98 -6.43
C GLY A 11 -23.98 22.24 -7.11
N ARG A 12 -23.71 23.48 -7.56
CA ARG A 12 -22.38 23.85 -8.04
C ARG A 12 -21.38 23.89 -6.90
N ARG A 13 -20.14 23.55 -7.25
CA ARG A 13 -18.98 23.64 -6.36
C ARG A 13 -18.40 25.04 -6.42
N VAL A 14 -17.94 25.54 -5.29
CA VAL A 14 -17.37 26.88 -5.17
C VAL A 14 -16.16 26.87 -4.23
N THR A 15 -15.29 27.87 -4.37
CA THR A 15 -14.23 28.17 -3.41
C THR A 15 -14.43 29.55 -2.80
N VAL A 16 -14.12 29.69 -1.52
CA VAL A 16 -14.19 30.95 -0.78
C VAL A 16 -12.97 31.02 0.14
N ASN A 17 -12.06 31.95 -0.14
CA ASN A 17 -10.79 32.10 0.58
C ASN A 17 -9.97 30.79 0.63
N GLY A 18 -9.97 30.00 -0.44
CA GLY A 18 -9.24 28.73 -0.54
C GLY A 18 -9.97 27.51 0.01
N GLU A 19 -11.13 27.68 0.64
CA GLU A 19 -11.95 26.58 1.18
C GLU A 19 -13.06 26.17 0.22
N HIS A 20 -13.30 24.87 0.07
CA HIS A 20 -14.29 24.33 -0.86
C HIS A 20 -15.66 24.13 -0.22
N ALA A 21 -16.70 24.45 -0.98
CA ALA A 21 -18.09 24.27 -0.58
C ALA A 21 -18.98 23.88 -1.76
N THR A 22 -20.19 23.42 -1.42
CA THR A 22 -21.27 23.15 -2.38
C THR A 22 -22.43 24.10 -2.10
N VAL A 23 -22.93 24.77 -3.13
CA VAL A 23 -24.11 25.64 -2.98
C VAL A 23 -25.34 24.76 -2.74
N ARG A 24 -26.07 25.02 -1.65
CA ARG A 24 -27.29 24.30 -1.24
C ARG A 24 -28.54 25.16 -1.31
N PHE A 25 -28.39 26.48 -1.25
CA PHE A 25 -29.48 27.44 -1.31
C PHE A 25 -29.03 28.71 -2.03
N ALA A 26 -29.93 29.33 -2.80
CA ALA A 26 -29.73 30.64 -3.39
C ALA A 26 -31.02 31.45 -3.26
N GLY A 27 -30.97 32.59 -2.58
CA GLY A 27 -32.16 33.40 -2.34
C GLY A 27 -31.99 34.44 -1.24
N VAL A 28 -33.11 34.98 -0.76
CA VAL A 28 -33.14 35.94 0.36
C VAL A 28 -33.23 35.21 1.69
N VAL A 29 -32.63 35.79 2.74
CA VAL A 29 -32.61 35.22 4.10
C VAL A 29 -33.05 36.29 5.09
N PRO A 30 -34.37 36.49 5.29
CA PRO A 30 -34.88 37.46 6.26
C PRO A 30 -34.32 37.26 7.68
N PRO A 31 -34.12 38.35 8.44
CA PRO A 31 -34.38 39.75 8.09
C PRO A 31 -33.26 40.40 7.25
N VAL A 32 -32.21 39.65 6.90
CA VAL A 32 -31.02 40.21 6.26
C VAL A 32 -31.23 40.42 4.76
N ALA A 33 -31.32 41.68 4.35
CA ALA A 33 -31.62 42.07 2.97
C ALA A 33 -30.60 41.58 1.93
N GLY A 34 -31.07 41.44 0.68
CA GLY A 34 -30.30 41.08 -0.49
C GLY A 34 -30.06 39.57 -0.67
N PRO A 35 -29.46 39.16 -1.79
CA PRO A 35 -29.25 37.76 -2.11
C PRO A 35 -28.11 37.13 -1.27
N TRP A 36 -28.30 35.84 -0.97
CA TRP A 36 -27.39 34.99 -0.22
C TRP A 36 -27.26 33.62 -0.88
N LEU A 37 -26.07 33.06 -0.79
CA LEU A 37 -25.83 31.65 -1.07
C LEU A 37 -25.68 30.91 0.25
N GLY A 38 -26.56 29.94 0.49
CA GLY A 38 -26.34 28.94 1.51
C GLY A 38 -25.38 27.89 0.96
N VAL A 39 -24.21 27.74 1.56
CA VAL A 39 -23.21 26.75 1.16
C VAL A 39 -22.99 25.74 2.28
N GLU A 40 -22.73 24.50 1.89
CA GLU A 40 -22.24 23.45 2.78
C GLU A 40 -20.75 23.24 2.49
N TRP A 41 -19.92 23.42 3.51
CA TRP A 41 -18.47 23.28 3.39
C TRP A 41 -18.05 21.81 3.31
N ASP A 42 -16.95 21.56 2.61
CA ASP A 42 -16.31 20.25 2.64
C ASP A 42 -15.68 19.97 4.01
N ASN A 43 -15.06 20.98 4.62
CA ASN A 43 -14.64 20.96 6.01
C ASN A 43 -15.75 21.52 6.92
N PRO A 44 -16.41 20.71 7.76
CA PRO A 44 -17.50 21.18 8.61
C PRO A 44 -17.08 22.17 9.70
N GLU A 45 -15.79 22.23 10.06
CA GLU A 45 -15.27 23.20 11.04
C GLU A 45 -15.28 24.64 10.50
N ARG A 46 -15.33 24.81 9.18
CA ARG A 46 -15.37 26.13 8.54
C ARG A 46 -16.73 26.81 8.65
N GLY A 47 -17.80 26.02 8.76
CA GLY A 47 -19.15 26.56 8.79
C GLY A 47 -19.58 27.07 10.17
N LYS A 48 -20.86 27.42 10.28
CA LYS A 48 -21.43 28.12 11.44
C LYS A 48 -22.76 27.54 11.92
N HIS A 49 -23.52 26.91 11.03
CA HIS A 49 -24.89 26.46 11.29
C HIS A 49 -25.24 25.24 10.44
N ASP A 50 -26.41 24.66 10.67
CA ASP A 50 -26.91 23.46 9.97
C ASP A 50 -27.66 23.78 8.66
N GLY A 51 -27.81 25.07 8.36
CA GLY A 51 -28.56 25.59 7.21
C GLY A 51 -29.83 26.34 7.61
N SER A 52 -30.06 26.50 8.91
CA SER A 52 -31.07 27.40 9.47
C SER A 52 -30.55 28.81 9.77
N HIS A 53 -31.46 29.79 9.77
CA HIS A 53 -31.25 31.14 10.26
C HIS A 53 -32.54 31.65 10.91
N GLU A 54 -32.46 32.17 12.14
CA GLU A 54 -33.61 32.72 12.90
C GLU A 54 -34.82 31.78 12.93
N GLY A 55 -34.60 30.49 13.23
CA GLY A 55 -35.64 29.47 13.31
C GLY A 55 -36.20 28.98 11.96
N THR A 56 -35.78 29.57 10.84
CA THR A 56 -36.18 29.12 9.49
C THR A 56 -35.10 28.24 8.87
N VAL A 57 -35.47 27.07 8.36
CA VAL A 57 -34.56 26.14 7.68
C VAL A 57 -34.57 26.40 6.17
N TYR A 58 -33.42 26.79 5.61
CA TYR A 58 -33.28 27.08 4.18
C TYR A 58 -32.68 25.90 3.41
N PHE A 59 -31.76 25.19 4.05
CA PHE A 59 -31.15 23.95 3.57
C PHE A 59 -30.72 23.10 4.76
N LYS A 60 -30.30 21.86 4.50
CA LYS A 60 -29.77 20.96 5.53
C LYS A 60 -28.33 20.59 5.19
N CYS A 61 -27.47 20.62 6.20
CA CYS A 61 -26.09 20.16 6.15
C CYS A 61 -25.95 18.76 6.76
N ARG A 62 -24.91 18.05 6.36
CA ARG A 62 -24.47 16.79 6.97
C ARG A 62 -23.98 16.98 8.40
N HIS A 63 -23.45 18.16 8.73
CA HIS A 63 -22.91 18.50 10.04
C HIS A 63 -23.67 19.69 10.65
N PRO A 64 -23.91 19.74 11.98
CA PRO A 64 -24.63 20.85 12.64
C PRO A 64 -23.99 22.23 12.46
N THR A 65 -22.70 22.28 12.15
CA THR A 65 -21.96 23.51 11.86
C THR A 65 -21.49 23.59 10.42
N GLY A 66 -21.91 22.69 9.52
CA GLY A 66 -21.31 22.57 8.18
C GLY A 66 -21.71 23.67 7.19
N GLY A 67 -22.68 24.50 7.53
CA GLY A 67 -23.30 25.48 6.64
C GLY A 67 -22.85 26.92 6.87
N SER A 68 -22.94 27.75 5.84
CA SER A 68 -22.79 29.21 5.94
C SER A 68 -23.63 29.94 4.90
N PHE A 69 -24.15 31.12 5.26
CA PHE A 69 -24.67 32.07 4.28
C PHE A 69 -23.57 33.05 3.84
N ILE A 70 -23.31 33.11 2.53
CA ILE A 70 -22.24 33.90 1.93
C ILE A 70 -22.82 34.83 0.86
N ARG A 71 -22.28 36.04 0.77
CA ARG A 71 -22.64 36.97 -0.31
C ARG A 71 -22.09 36.46 -1.64
N PRO A 72 -22.88 36.44 -2.73
CA PRO A 72 -22.45 35.92 -4.03
C PRO A 72 -21.11 36.49 -4.53
N LYS A 73 -20.87 37.79 -4.32
CA LYS A 73 -19.63 38.47 -4.72
C LYS A 73 -18.35 37.93 -4.05
N LYS A 74 -18.48 37.19 -2.94
CA LYS A 74 -17.35 36.59 -2.22
C LYS A 74 -17.06 35.15 -2.66
N VAL A 75 -17.84 34.62 -3.60
CA VAL A 75 -17.82 33.22 -4.00
C VAL A 75 -17.19 33.10 -5.38
N ASN A 76 -16.20 32.21 -5.51
CA ASN A 76 -15.59 31.87 -6.78
C ASN A 76 -16.17 30.55 -7.30
N PHE A 77 -16.78 30.61 -8.48
CA PHE A 77 -17.40 29.46 -9.17
C PHE A 77 -16.43 28.65 -10.03
N GLY A 78 -15.15 29.00 -9.98
CA GLY A 78 -14.09 28.36 -10.73
C GLY A 78 -13.89 28.95 -12.12
N ILE A 79 -12.99 28.31 -12.84
CA ILE A 79 -12.58 28.63 -14.20
C ILE A 79 -12.64 27.37 -15.06
N ASP A 80 -12.65 27.55 -16.38
CA ASP A 80 -12.55 26.41 -17.30
C ASP A 80 -11.14 25.80 -17.31
N PHE A 81 -11.06 24.56 -17.79
CA PHE A 81 -9.83 23.79 -17.89
C PHE A 81 -8.71 24.55 -18.61
N LEU A 82 -8.98 25.12 -19.79
CA LEU A 82 -7.95 25.76 -20.59
C LEU A 82 -7.43 27.04 -19.93
N THR A 83 -8.30 27.84 -19.33
CA THR A 83 -7.91 29.01 -18.53
C THR A 83 -7.01 28.60 -17.37
N ALA A 84 -7.32 27.49 -16.68
CA ALA A 84 -6.46 26.98 -15.62
C ALA A 84 -5.08 26.51 -16.12
N VAL A 85 -5.02 25.85 -17.29
CA VAL A 85 -3.75 25.50 -17.94
C VAL A 85 -2.94 26.74 -18.26
N LYS A 86 -3.55 27.74 -18.90
CA LYS A 86 -2.89 29.01 -19.24
C LYS A 86 -2.33 29.69 -17.99
N ASN A 87 -3.15 29.90 -16.96
CA ASN A 87 -2.72 30.53 -15.71
C ASN A 87 -1.56 29.79 -15.01
N ARG A 88 -1.44 28.48 -15.21
CA ARG A 88 -0.45 27.64 -14.53
C ARG A 88 0.86 27.52 -15.31
N TYR A 89 0.80 27.43 -16.63
CA TYR A 89 1.92 27.04 -17.49
C TYR A 89 2.37 28.13 -18.46
N VAL A 90 1.56 29.16 -18.66
CA VAL A 90 1.97 30.35 -19.38
C VAL A 90 2.42 31.36 -18.34
N LEU A 91 3.72 31.68 -18.36
CA LEU A 91 4.22 32.82 -17.62
C LEU A 91 3.66 34.08 -18.31
N GLU A 92 2.95 34.93 -17.55
CA GLU A 92 2.86 36.33 -17.93
C GLU A 92 4.30 36.84 -17.85
N ASP A 93 4.94 37.07 -19.00
CA ASP A 93 6.26 37.68 -19.04
C ASP A 93 6.21 38.93 -18.15
N GLU A 94 7.04 38.97 -17.11
CA GLU A 94 7.28 40.19 -16.33
C GLU A 94 7.62 41.29 -17.34
N LEU A 95 6.74 42.28 -17.48
CA LEU A 95 7.02 43.63 -17.98
C LEU A 95 8.29 43.76 -18.86
N GLU A 96 8.20 43.41 -20.15
CA GLU A 96 9.06 44.02 -21.18
C GLU A 96 8.13 44.98 -21.96
N GLU A 97 8.07 46.27 -21.65
CA GLU A 97 9.02 47.26 -22.17
C GLU A 97 9.56 46.89 -23.56
N ASP A 98 8.70 46.88 -24.57
CA ASP A 98 8.83 47.72 -25.78
C ASP A 98 7.75 47.28 -26.79
N GLY A 99 6.82 48.18 -27.11
CA GLY A 99 5.80 47.97 -28.13
C GLY A 99 6.44 47.94 -29.53
N LYS A 100 7.17 46.88 -29.86
CA LYS A 100 7.68 46.67 -31.21
C LYS A 100 6.55 46.19 -32.09
N GLU A 101 5.91 47.14 -32.77
CA GLU A 101 5.06 46.90 -33.94
C GLU A 101 5.86 46.11 -34.98
N GLN A 102 5.50 44.85 -35.20
CA GLN A 102 6.00 44.07 -36.33
C GLN A 102 4.97 44.12 -37.45
N ILE A 103 5.45 44.45 -38.65
CA ILE A 103 4.62 44.47 -39.86
C ILE A 103 4.70 43.08 -40.50
N VAL A 104 3.63 42.29 -40.39
CA VAL A 104 3.48 41.02 -41.11
C VAL A 104 2.79 41.31 -42.44
N THR A 105 3.41 40.94 -43.55
CA THR A 105 2.80 41.16 -44.88
C THR A 105 1.94 39.96 -45.25
N ILE A 106 0.62 40.15 -45.28
CA ILE A 106 -0.32 39.14 -45.79
C ILE A 106 -0.66 39.53 -47.24
N GLY A 107 -0.08 38.79 -48.20
CA GLY A 107 -0.17 39.13 -49.62
C GLY A 107 0.70 40.35 -49.96
N ASN A 108 0.10 41.42 -50.48
CA ASN A 108 0.75 42.71 -50.80
C ASN A 108 0.44 43.83 -49.79
N LYS A 109 -0.24 43.52 -48.68
CA LYS A 109 -0.60 44.53 -47.67
C LYS A 109 0.20 44.31 -46.39
N PRO A 110 0.97 45.32 -45.93
CA PRO A 110 1.58 45.30 -44.61
C PRO A 110 0.47 45.40 -43.55
N VAL A 111 0.44 44.45 -42.61
CA VAL A 111 -0.48 44.44 -41.46
C VAL A 111 0.36 44.59 -40.19
N GLU A 112 0.06 45.61 -39.40
CA GLU A 112 0.66 45.80 -38.08
C GLU A 112 0.08 44.76 -37.12
N THR A 113 0.95 43.92 -36.56
CA THR A 113 0.55 42.87 -35.61
C THR A 113 1.18 43.14 -34.25
N ILE A 114 0.38 43.65 -33.33
CA ILE A 114 0.76 43.80 -31.91
C ILE A 114 0.44 42.47 -31.20
N GLY A 115 1.44 41.84 -30.58
CA GLY A 115 1.24 40.67 -29.71
C GLY A 115 1.24 39.29 -30.37
N PHE A 116 1.40 39.18 -31.70
CA PHE A 116 1.42 37.89 -32.40
C PHE A 116 2.57 36.98 -31.92
N ASP A 117 3.76 37.52 -31.65
CA ASP A 117 4.90 36.74 -31.16
C ASP A 117 4.67 36.14 -29.77
N SER A 118 4.00 36.88 -28.89
CA SER A 118 3.64 36.39 -27.55
C SER A 118 2.62 35.24 -27.66
N VAL A 119 1.58 35.41 -28.47
CA VAL A 119 0.57 34.35 -28.73
C VAL A 119 1.23 33.10 -29.34
N MET A 120 2.15 33.25 -30.29
CA MET A 120 2.87 32.13 -30.89
C MET A 120 3.78 31.41 -29.88
N LYS A 121 4.46 32.14 -29.00
CA LYS A 121 5.26 31.56 -27.90
C LYS A 121 4.37 30.78 -26.93
N GLN A 122 3.25 31.36 -26.49
CA GLN A 122 2.29 30.71 -25.61
C GLN A 122 1.73 29.44 -26.23
N GLN A 123 1.28 29.51 -27.49
CA GLN A 123 0.78 28.35 -28.23
C GLN A 123 1.87 27.27 -28.39
N SER A 124 3.12 27.66 -28.64
CA SER A 124 4.24 26.72 -28.70
C SER A 124 4.54 26.06 -27.35
N GLN A 125 4.35 26.75 -26.23
CA GLN A 125 4.54 26.18 -24.90
C GLN A 125 3.44 25.17 -24.57
N LEU A 126 2.17 25.57 -24.76
CA LEU A 126 1.02 24.73 -24.47
C LEU A 126 0.97 23.45 -25.30
N SER A 127 1.30 23.55 -26.59
CA SER A 127 1.31 22.39 -27.49
C SER A 127 2.38 21.34 -27.16
N LYS A 128 3.39 21.68 -26.36
CA LYS A 128 4.42 20.73 -25.89
C LYS A 128 4.03 20.01 -24.61
N LEU A 129 2.97 20.45 -23.91
CA LEU A 129 2.56 19.85 -22.65
C LEU A 129 2.07 18.41 -22.87
N GLN A 130 2.64 17.49 -22.09
CA GLN A 130 2.20 16.09 -22.00
C GLN A 130 1.61 15.76 -20.64
N GLU A 131 2.07 16.45 -19.59
CA GLU A 131 1.64 16.25 -18.22
C GLU A 131 1.19 17.58 -17.63
N VAL A 132 -0.01 17.61 -17.09
CA VAL A 132 -0.64 18.82 -16.54
C VAL A 132 -1.20 18.49 -15.16
N SER A 133 -0.75 19.23 -14.15
CA SER A 133 -1.35 19.20 -12.81
C SER A 133 -2.02 20.54 -12.53
N LEU A 134 -3.34 20.48 -12.44
CA LEU A 134 -4.24 21.56 -12.07
C LEU A 134 -4.88 21.30 -10.70
N ARG A 135 -4.17 20.56 -9.83
CA ARG A 135 -4.66 20.26 -8.49
C ARG A 135 -4.98 21.55 -7.75
N ASN A 136 -6.21 21.68 -7.25
CA ASN A 136 -6.66 22.85 -6.51
C ASN A 136 -6.55 24.18 -7.29
N CYS A 137 -6.76 24.15 -8.61
CA CYS A 137 -6.78 25.33 -9.49
C CYS A 137 -8.20 25.88 -9.74
N ALA A 138 -9.18 25.44 -8.96
CA ALA A 138 -10.58 25.83 -9.09
C ALA A 138 -11.19 25.53 -10.47
N VAL A 139 -10.75 24.46 -11.14
CA VAL A 139 -11.36 24.02 -12.41
C VAL A 139 -12.79 23.56 -12.15
N SER A 140 -13.77 24.11 -12.88
CA SER A 140 -15.19 23.76 -12.71
C SER A 140 -15.89 23.26 -13.96
N CYS A 141 -15.31 23.49 -15.14
CA CYS A 141 -15.90 23.05 -16.41
C CYS A 141 -14.86 22.85 -17.53
N ALA A 142 -15.29 22.25 -18.64
CA ALA A 142 -14.46 22.02 -19.81
C ALA A 142 -14.10 23.28 -20.61
N GLY A 143 -14.97 24.30 -20.58
CA GLY A 143 -14.83 25.51 -21.41
C GLY A 143 -15.34 25.33 -22.84
N GLU A 144 -14.80 26.12 -23.76
CA GLU A 144 -15.21 26.11 -25.17
C GLU A 144 -14.80 24.80 -25.87
N LYS A 145 -15.73 24.20 -26.62
CA LYS A 145 -15.50 22.93 -27.32
C LYS A 145 -14.44 23.11 -28.41
N GLY A 146 -13.37 22.33 -28.33
CA GLY A 146 -12.27 22.31 -29.30
C GLY A 146 -11.07 23.16 -28.89
N GLY A 147 -11.25 24.13 -27.98
CA GLY A 147 -10.16 25.02 -27.55
C GLY A 147 -9.04 24.26 -26.84
N VAL A 148 -9.36 23.22 -26.06
CA VAL A 148 -8.35 22.39 -25.38
C VAL A 148 -7.57 21.56 -26.40
N ALA A 149 -8.25 20.98 -27.39
CA ALA A 149 -7.62 20.15 -28.42
C ALA A 149 -6.67 20.96 -29.31
N GLU A 150 -7.01 22.22 -29.59
CA GLU A 150 -6.16 23.14 -30.36
C GLU A 150 -4.95 23.62 -29.55
N ALA A 151 -5.16 24.02 -28.29
CA ALA A 151 -4.10 24.57 -27.46
C ALA A 151 -3.13 23.50 -26.95
N CYS A 152 -3.63 22.33 -26.55
CA CYS A 152 -2.88 21.31 -25.83
C CYS A 152 -3.07 19.89 -26.39
N PRO A 153 -2.73 19.64 -27.69
CA PRO A 153 -3.03 18.37 -28.35
C PRO A 153 -2.28 17.15 -27.79
N ASN A 154 -1.16 17.35 -27.08
CA ASN A 154 -0.23 16.28 -26.69
C ASN A 154 -0.38 15.81 -25.24
N ILE A 155 -1.37 16.32 -24.50
CA ILE A 155 -1.60 15.93 -23.10
C ILE A 155 -1.96 14.45 -23.00
N ARG A 156 -1.26 13.77 -22.08
CA ARG A 156 -1.45 12.36 -21.72
C ARG A 156 -1.80 12.17 -20.25
N ASN A 157 -1.26 13.01 -19.37
CA ASN A 157 -1.45 12.89 -17.93
C ASN A 157 -2.09 14.16 -17.37
N VAL A 158 -3.26 14.02 -16.75
CA VAL A 158 -3.98 15.14 -16.16
C VAL A 158 -4.32 14.87 -14.71
N ASP A 159 -3.86 15.76 -13.83
CA ASP A 159 -4.27 15.81 -12.43
C ASP A 159 -5.23 16.99 -12.20
N LEU A 160 -6.51 16.65 -12.04
CA LEU A 160 -7.62 17.54 -11.72
C LEU A 160 -8.10 17.33 -10.28
N SER A 161 -7.28 16.77 -9.40
CA SER A 161 -7.68 16.53 -8.01
C SER A 161 -7.99 17.82 -7.25
N LYS A 162 -8.90 17.71 -6.27
CA LYS A 162 -9.28 18.80 -5.37
C LYS A 162 -9.77 20.07 -6.09
N ASN A 163 -10.62 19.91 -7.11
CA ASN A 163 -11.18 21.00 -7.91
C ASN A 163 -12.70 21.19 -7.66
N LEU A 164 -13.34 21.98 -8.52
CA LEU A 164 -14.75 22.37 -8.45
C LEU A 164 -15.61 21.63 -9.49
N LEU A 165 -15.15 20.47 -9.97
CA LEU A 165 -15.94 19.63 -10.88
C LEU A 165 -17.10 19.02 -10.10
N SER A 166 -18.33 19.23 -10.58
CA SER A 166 -19.57 18.78 -9.94
C SER A 166 -20.31 17.67 -10.69
N SER A 167 -19.93 17.36 -11.93
CA SER A 167 -20.56 16.32 -12.75
C SER A 167 -19.52 15.52 -13.51
N TRP A 168 -19.79 14.23 -13.71
CA TRP A 168 -19.02 13.36 -14.61
C TRP A 168 -19.09 13.82 -16.08
N ASP A 169 -20.18 14.47 -16.49
CA ASP A 169 -20.33 15.00 -17.86
C ASP A 169 -19.27 16.06 -18.19
N GLU A 170 -18.93 16.92 -17.23
CA GLU A 170 -17.85 17.90 -17.41
C GLU A 170 -16.47 17.22 -17.55
N VAL A 171 -16.25 16.11 -16.85
CA VAL A 171 -15.03 15.31 -16.98
C VAL A 171 -14.94 14.73 -18.40
N ILE A 172 -16.05 14.21 -18.92
CA ILE A 172 -16.13 13.70 -20.30
C ILE A 172 -15.85 14.82 -21.31
N HIS A 173 -16.44 15.99 -21.12
CA HIS A 173 -16.20 17.13 -22.02
C HIS A 173 -14.75 17.63 -22.03
N ILE A 174 -14.03 17.51 -20.91
CA ILE A 174 -12.57 17.74 -20.88
C ILE A 174 -11.86 16.62 -21.65
N ALA A 175 -12.16 15.37 -21.33
CA ALA A 175 -11.46 14.21 -21.87
C ALA A 175 -11.66 13.98 -23.37
N ASP A 176 -12.85 14.29 -23.90
CA ASP A 176 -13.17 14.22 -25.34
C ASP A 176 -12.22 15.09 -26.20
N GLN A 177 -11.65 16.13 -25.60
CA GLN A 177 -10.70 17.03 -26.26
C GLN A 177 -9.24 16.53 -26.15
N LEU A 178 -8.98 15.52 -25.33
CA LEU A 178 -7.66 14.97 -25.00
C LEU A 178 -7.50 13.54 -25.53
N ARG A 179 -7.28 13.42 -26.85
CA ARG A 179 -7.26 12.11 -27.55
C ARG A 179 -6.18 11.13 -27.09
N HIS A 180 -5.14 11.63 -26.40
CA HIS A 180 -4.01 10.83 -25.92
C HIS A 180 -4.00 10.68 -24.39
N LEU A 181 -5.10 10.99 -23.71
CA LEU A 181 -5.20 10.91 -22.25
C LEU A 181 -5.03 9.46 -21.76
N GLU A 182 -3.93 9.19 -21.08
CA GLU A 182 -3.56 7.88 -20.51
C GLU A 182 -3.78 7.85 -18.99
N VAL A 183 -3.56 8.97 -18.29
CA VAL A 183 -3.68 9.09 -16.82
C VAL A 183 -4.60 10.24 -16.45
N LEU A 184 -5.62 9.96 -15.65
CA LEU A 184 -6.55 10.97 -15.15
C LEU A 184 -6.75 10.83 -13.63
N ASN A 185 -6.40 11.88 -12.90
CA ASN A 185 -6.65 11.97 -11.47
C ASN A 185 -7.75 12.99 -11.17
N LEU A 186 -8.82 12.52 -10.52
CA LEU A 186 -10.01 13.28 -10.14
C LEU A 186 -10.25 13.25 -8.64
N SER A 187 -9.28 12.78 -7.85
CA SER A 187 -9.41 12.65 -6.40
C SER A 187 -9.94 13.91 -5.72
N GLU A 188 -10.71 13.75 -4.65
CA GLU A 188 -11.21 14.87 -3.83
C GLU A 188 -12.13 15.87 -4.59
N ASN A 189 -12.75 15.44 -5.71
CA ASN A 189 -13.87 16.16 -6.32
C ASN A 189 -15.21 15.55 -5.87
N LYS A 190 -16.27 16.36 -5.73
CA LYS A 190 -17.63 15.88 -5.43
C LYS A 190 -18.44 15.77 -6.71
N LEU A 191 -18.22 14.68 -7.44
CA LEU A 191 -18.83 14.42 -8.74
C LEU A 191 -20.22 13.82 -8.58
N LYS A 192 -21.18 14.30 -9.36
CA LYS A 192 -22.43 13.60 -9.62
C LYS A 192 -22.25 12.70 -10.83
N PHE A 193 -22.52 11.41 -10.66
CA PHE A 193 -22.48 10.45 -11.76
C PHE A 193 -23.91 10.27 -12.33
N PRO A 194 -24.08 10.23 -13.66
CA PRO A 194 -25.40 10.21 -14.28
C PRO A 194 -26.13 8.92 -13.93
N SER A 195 -27.31 9.02 -13.31
CA SER A 195 -28.06 7.87 -12.77
C SER A 195 -28.82 7.02 -13.79
N GLY A 196 -28.69 7.28 -15.10
CA GLY A 196 -29.49 6.57 -16.13
C GLY A 196 -29.13 6.80 -17.59
N SER A 197 -27.97 7.36 -17.94
CA SER A 197 -27.53 7.42 -19.33
C SER A 197 -26.97 6.06 -19.79
N ALA A 198 -27.14 5.74 -21.07
CA ALA A 198 -26.49 4.59 -21.69
C ALA A 198 -24.97 4.63 -21.45
N PRO A 199 -24.29 3.47 -21.35
CA PRO A 199 -22.84 3.42 -21.19
C PRO A 199 -22.17 4.23 -22.29
N LEU A 200 -21.37 5.22 -21.88
CA LEU A 200 -20.58 6.09 -22.74
C LEU A 200 -19.47 5.26 -23.37
N THR A 201 -19.80 4.50 -24.40
CA THR A 201 -18.89 3.53 -25.00
C THR A 201 -17.76 4.26 -25.72
N GLY A 202 -16.53 4.10 -25.21
CA GLY A 202 -15.30 4.50 -25.90
C GLY A 202 -14.78 5.93 -25.70
N THR A 203 -15.40 6.75 -24.86
CA THR A 203 -14.94 8.13 -24.54
C THR A 203 -13.48 8.17 -24.06
N PHE A 204 -13.08 7.22 -23.23
CA PHE A 204 -11.73 7.16 -22.63
C PHE A 204 -10.92 6.01 -23.25
N SER A 205 -10.88 5.93 -24.58
CA SER A 205 -10.27 4.81 -25.30
C SER A 205 -8.78 4.60 -25.03
N ALA A 206 -8.02 5.66 -24.74
CA ALA A 206 -6.59 5.61 -24.42
C ALA A 206 -6.28 5.54 -22.91
N LEU A 207 -7.30 5.70 -22.05
CA LEU A 207 -7.09 5.84 -20.61
C LEU A 207 -6.69 4.50 -19.97
N LYS A 208 -5.55 4.51 -19.27
CA LYS A 208 -4.98 3.35 -18.59
C LYS A 208 -5.06 3.48 -17.07
N VAL A 209 -4.98 4.70 -16.54
CA VAL A 209 -4.97 4.95 -15.10
C VAL A 209 -6.07 5.96 -14.74
N LEU A 210 -6.94 5.57 -13.81
CA LEU A 210 -7.99 6.42 -13.28
C LEU A 210 -7.91 6.48 -11.76
N VAL A 211 -7.76 7.69 -11.23
CA VAL A 211 -7.67 7.92 -9.78
C VAL A 211 -8.92 8.68 -9.31
N LEU A 212 -9.72 8.02 -8.47
CA LEU A 212 -11.00 8.51 -7.94
C LEU A 212 -11.02 8.48 -6.41
N ASN A 213 -9.85 8.63 -5.76
CA ASN A 213 -9.79 8.61 -4.30
C ASN A 213 -10.62 9.75 -3.67
N GLY A 214 -11.41 9.44 -2.64
CA GLY A 214 -12.14 10.46 -1.88
C GLY A 214 -13.16 11.27 -2.69
N THR A 215 -13.75 10.69 -3.72
CA THR A 215 -14.81 11.34 -4.52
C THR A 215 -16.22 11.00 -4.03
N GLY A 216 -16.35 9.97 -3.19
CA GLY A 216 -17.63 9.42 -2.73
C GLY A 216 -18.35 8.59 -3.81
N ILE A 217 -17.60 8.05 -4.77
CA ILE A 217 -18.17 7.22 -5.85
C ILE A 217 -18.61 5.86 -5.30
N THR A 218 -19.79 5.40 -5.72
CA THR A 218 -20.32 4.07 -5.38
C THR A 218 -19.84 2.99 -6.35
N TRP A 219 -19.90 1.72 -5.96
CA TRP A 219 -19.48 0.63 -6.84
C TRP A 219 -20.27 0.56 -8.16
N ALA A 220 -21.59 0.76 -8.11
CA ALA A 220 -22.43 0.79 -9.32
C ALA A 220 -22.02 1.92 -10.29
N GLU A 221 -21.61 3.07 -9.75
CA GLU A 221 -21.09 4.19 -10.56
C GLU A 221 -19.70 3.88 -11.13
N VAL A 222 -18.83 3.19 -10.38
CA VAL A 222 -17.54 2.68 -10.88
C VAL A 222 -17.76 1.80 -12.12
N LEU A 223 -18.68 0.84 -12.06
CA LEU A 223 -18.96 -0.05 -13.20
C LEU A 223 -19.52 0.71 -14.41
N ARG A 224 -20.38 1.70 -14.17
CA ARG A 224 -20.91 2.58 -15.23
C ARG A 224 -19.82 3.39 -15.92
N CYS A 225 -18.87 3.94 -15.15
CA CYS A 225 -17.75 4.70 -15.69
C CYS A 225 -16.76 3.79 -16.43
N ALA A 226 -16.53 2.59 -15.93
CA ALA A 226 -15.63 1.60 -16.52
C ALA A 226 -16.04 1.20 -17.94
N ALA A 227 -17.34 1.21 -18.26
CA ALA A 227 -17.83 0.94 -19.62
C ALA A 227 -17.29 1.94 -20.67
N GLY A 228 -16.88 3.14 -20.26
CA GLY A 228 -16.26 4.13 -21.14
C GLY A 228 -14.74 4.07 -21.21
N CYS A 229 -14.11 3.22 -20.40
CA CYS A 229 -12.66 3.09 -20.28
C CYS A 229 -12.22 1.65 -20.63
N PRO A 230 -12.34 1.21 -21.90
CA PRO A 230 -12.15 -0.19 -22.27
C PRO A 230 -10.69 -0.69 -22.09
N GLY A 231 -9.72 0.22 -22.01
CA GLY A 231 -8.30 -0.09 -21.83
C GLY A 231 -7.78 0.15 -20.40
N LEU A 232 -8.67 0.34 -19.41
CA LEU A 232 -8.26 0.72 -18.06
C LEU A 232 -7.45 -0.39 -17.38
N GLU A 233 -6.24 -0.09 -16.93
CA GLU A 233 -5.32 -1.04 -16.28
C GLU A 233 -5.21 -0.79 -14.77
N GLU A 234 -5.29 0.46 -14.33
CA GLU A 234 -5.13 0.83 -12.91
C GLU A 234 -6.30 1.69 -12.44
N LEU A 235 -6.89 1.30 -11.32
CA LEU A 235 -8.03 1.98 -10.74
C LEU A 235 -7.82 2.19 -9.24
N TYR A 236 -7.84 3.45 -8.82
CA TYR A 236 -7.66 3.86 -7.44
C TYR A 236 -8.94 4.44 -6.86
N LEU A 237 -9.45 3.80 -5.81
CA LEU A 237 -10.75 4.09 -5.20
C LEU A 237 -10.65 4.27 -3.68
N LYS A 238 -9.49 4.72 -3.20
CA LYS A 238 -9.24 4.89 -1.77
C LYS A 238 -10.24 5.85 -1.12
N SER A 239 -10.71 5.53 0.08
CA SER A 239 -11.54 6.41 0.93
C SER A 239 -12.85 6.88 0.27
N ASN A 240 -13.62 5.96 -0.31
CA ASN A 240 -14.90 6.26 -0.95
C ASN A 240 -16.12 5.65 -0.25
N GLU A 241 -15.93 4.96 0.89
CA GLU A 241 -17.00 4.21 1.57
C GLU A 241 -17.67 3.17 0.63
N ILE A 242 -16.87 2.50 -0.21
CA ILE A 242 -17.37 1.55 -1.21
C ILE A 242 -17.93 0.29 -0.55
N PHE A 243 -19.09 -0.13 -1.03
CA PHE A 243 -19.68 -1.46 -0.86
C PHE A 243 -19.75 -2.14 -2.23
N ILE A 244 -19.10 -3.30 -2.40
CA ILE A 244 -19.06 -4.01 -3.69
C ILE A 244 -20.39 -4.76 -3.85
N SER A 245 -21.33 -4.18 -4.58
CA SER A 245 -22.70 -4.70 -4.68
C SER A 245 -22.89 -5.78 -5.74
N GLU A 246 -22.04 -5.83 -6.76
CA GLU A 246 -22.21 -6.73 -7.90
C GLU A 246 -20.90 -7.05 -8.62
N ARG A 247 -20.89 -8.10 -9.44
CA ARG A 247 -19.72 -8.52 -10.21
C ARG A 247 -19.49 -7.58 -11.40
N PRO A 248 -18.23 -7.18 -11.68
CA PRO A 248 -17.89 -6.44 -12.89
C PRO A 248 -17.97 -7.37 -14.12
N THR A 249 -19.15 -7.46 -14.74
CA THR A 249 -19.39 -8.26 -15.95
C THR A 249 -19.09 -7.40 -17.17
N ASP A 250 -18.23 -7.87 -18.09
CA ASP A 250 -17.81 -7.19 -19.32
C ASP A 250 -17.14 -5.81 -19.14
N VAL A 251 -16.92 -5.37 -17.91
CA VAL A 251 -16.16 -4.17 -17.54
C VAL A 251 -14.98 -4.55 -16.67
N LEU A 252 -13.96 -3.68 -16.59
CA LEU A 252 -12.76 -3.86 -15.76
C LEU A 252 -11.92 -5.13 -16.08
N GLN A 253 -12.17 -5.79 -17.23
CA GLN A 253 -11.48 -7.03 -17.61
C GLN A 253 -9.97 -6.84 -17.88
N THR A 254 -9.56 -5.60 -18.12
CA THR A 254 -8.17 -5.19 -18.35
C THR A 254 -7.43 -4.77 -17.08
N ILE A 255 -8.14 -4.63 -15.94
CA ILE A 255 -7.55 -4.14 -14.69
C ILE A 255 -6.45 -5.08 -14.21
N ARG A 256 -5.28 -4.47 -13.97
CA ARG A 256 -4.09 -5.06 -13.35
C ARG A 256 -3.92 -4.60 -11.91
N LEU A 257 -4.26 -3.35 -11.60
CA LEU A 257 -4.16 -2.81 -10.24
C LEU A 257 -5.51 -2.26 -9.79
N LEU A 258 -5.97 -2.71 -8.63
CA LEU A 258 -7.14 -2.19 -7.97
C LEU A 258 -6.81 -1.77 -6.54
N ASP A 259 -6.97 -0.49 -6.21
CA ASP A 259 -6.82 0.05 -4.86
C ASP A 259 -8.19 0.34 -4.25
N LEU A 260 -8.55 -0.42 -3.22
CA LEU A 260 -9.77 -0.29 -2.44
C LEU A 260 -9.48 0.13 -0.99
N SER A 261 -8.30 0.70 -0.72
CA SER A 261 -7.89 1.05 0.64
C SER A 261 -8.86 2.01 1.34
N SER A 262 -8.95 1.95 2.66
CA SER A 262 -9.81 2.83 3.47
C SER A 262 -11.30 2.79 3.07
N ASN A 263 -11.78 1.66 2.56
CA ASN A 263 -13.20 1.39 2.33
C ASN A 263 -13.68 0.32 3.33
N GLN A 264 -14.02 0.76 4.54
CA GLN A 264 -14.31 -0.12 5.69
C GLN A 264 -15.65 -0.87 5.60
N LEU A 265 -16.47 -0.60 4.57
CA LEU A 265 -17.69 -1.36 4.31
C LEU A 265 -17.44 -2.66 3.52
N ILE A 266 -16.20 -2.87 3.04
CA ILE A 266 -15.82 -4.05 2.29
C ILE A 266 -15.58 -5.23 3.23
N ASP A 267 -16.35 -6.30 3.02
CA ASP A 267 -16.18 -7.57 3.70
C ASP A 267 -15.65 -8.67 2.75
N GLU A 268 -15.45 -9.85 3.32
CA GLU A 268 -14.93 -11.02 2.60
C GLU A 268 -15.82 -11.47 1.43
N SER A 269 -17.14 -11.49 1.64
CA SER A 269 -18.11 -11.95 0.62
C SER A 269 -18.10 -11.06 -0.62
N GLN A 270 -17.90 -9.76 -0.39
CA GLN A 270 -17.79 -8.73 -1.42
C GLN A 270 -16.51 -8.89 -2.27
N LEU A 271 -15.40 -9.32 -1.68
CA LEU A 271 -14.17 -9.60 -2.42
C LEU A 271 -14.34 -10.74 -3.43
N PHE A 272 -15.23 -11.71 -3.17
CA PHE A 272 -15.52 -12.79 -4.13
C PHE A 272 -16.20 -12.29 -5.40
N LEU A 273 -16.84 -11.12 -5.36
CA LEU A 273 -17.46 -10.52 -6.55
C LEU A 273 -16.41 -10.03 -7.56
N ILE A 274 -15.23 -9.62 -7.08
CA ILE A 274 -14.11 -9.17 -7.92
C ILE A 274 -13.03 -10.25 -8.12
N ALA A 275 -13.16 -11.40 -7.45
CA ALA A 275 -12.19 -12.51 -7.50
C ALA A 275 -11.96 -13.09 -8.91
N HIS A 276 -12.89 -12.90 -9.82
CA HIS A 276 -12.83 -13.47 -11.17
C HIS A 276 -12.20 -12.52 -12.20
N LEU A 277 -11.72 -11.35 -11.78
CA LEU A 277 -11.02 -10.42 -12.66
C LEU A 277 -9.77 -11.11 -13.24
N PRO A 278 -9.70 -11.35 -14.56
CA PRO A 278 -8.74 -12.29 -15.14
C PRO A 278 -7.30 -11.77 -15.14
N ARG A 279 -7.13 -10.45 -15.10
CA ARG A 279 -5.83 -9.77 -15.19
C ARG A 279 -5.41 -9.04 -13.92
N LEU A 280 -6.16 -9.16 -12.83
CA LEU A 280 -5.85 -8.46 -11.59
C LEU A 280 -4.56 -9.00 -10.98
N GLU A 281 -3.48 -8.23 -11.09
CA GLU A 281 -2.13 -8.57 -10.65
C GLU A 281 -1.82 -7.98 -9.27
N GLN A 282 -2.39 -6.83 -8.94
CA GLN A 282 -2.20 -6.12 -7.68
C GLN A 282 -3.52 -5.70 -7.07
N LEU A 283 -3.74 -6.08 -5.81
CA LEU A 283 -4.90 -5.69 -5.03
C LEU A 283 -4.46 -5.02 -3.73
N ILE A 284 -4.93 -3.79 -3.52
CA ILE A 284 -4.62 -3.01 -2.32
C ILE A 284 -5.88 -2.90 -1.47
N LEU A 285 -5.82 -3.50 -0.29
CA LEU A 285 -6.88 -3.58 0.72
C LEU A 285 -6.36 -3.03 2.06
N SER A 286 -5.61 -1.92 2.04
CA SER A 286 -5.10 -1.36 3.31
C SER A 286 -6.23 -0.66 4.06
N ASP A 287 -6.28 -0.78 5.39
CA ASP A 287 -7.25 -0.05 6.22
C ASP A 287 -8.73 -0.30 5.83
N ILE A 288 -9.07 -1.52 5.43
CA ILE A 288 -10.47 -1.93 5.19
C ILE A 288 -11.09 -2.62 6.41
N GLY A 289 -10.30 -2.94 7.43
CA GLY A 289 -10.76 -3.61 8.65
C GLY A 289 -10.84 -5.13 8.56
N ILE A 290 -10.33 -5.74 7.48
CA ILE A 290 -10.37 -7.20 7.30
C ILE A 290 -9.60 -7.92 8.41
N SER A 291 -10.19 -9.00 8.94
CA SER A 291 -9.59 -9.81 10.02
C SER A 291 -9.38 -11.27 9.61
N SER A 292 -10.21 -11.78 8.71
CA SER A 292 -10.16 -13.11 8.13
C SER A 292 -10.40 -13.07 6.62
N ILE A 293 -9.96 -14.11 5.92
CA ILE A 293 -10.31 -14.40 4.53
C ILE A 293 -10.41 -15.92 4.40
N HIS A 294 -11.37 -16.43 3.65
CA HIS A 294 -11.57 -17.86 3.39
C HIS A 294 -11.93 -18.08 1.91
N PHE A 295 -11.28 -19.05 1.28
CA PHE A 295 -11.59 -19.45 -0.10
C PHE A 295 -12.43 -20.74 -0.10
N PRO A 296 -13.76 -20.64 -0.26
CA PRO A 296 -14.66 -21.79 -0.10
C PRO A 296 -14.56 -22.81 -1.23
N ASP A 297 -13.97 -22.45 -2.37
CA ASP A 297 -13.77 -23.34 -3.52
C ASP A 297 -12.53 -24.25 -3.38
N ALA A 298 -11.71 -24.03 -2.34
CA ALA A 298 -10.48 -24.79 -2.11
C ALA A 298 -10.40 -25.33 -0.68
N GLY A 299 -10.22 -26.65 -0.58
CA GLY A 299 -9.91 -27.33 0.68
C GLY A 299 -8.52 -27.00 1.23
N ILE A 300 -8.19 -27.59 2.38
CA ILE A 300 -6.89 -27.42 3.04
C ILE A 300 -5.77 -27.91 2.12
N GLY A 301 -4.74 -27.07 1.92
CA GLY A 301 -3.57 -27.40 1.08
C GLY A 301 -3.81 -27.33 -0.43
N CYS A 302 -5.04 -27.07 -0.87
CA CYS A 302 -5.39 -26.90 -2.29
C CYS A 302 -5.24 -25.44 -2.74
N LYS A 303 -5.17 -25.21 -4.06
CA LYS A 303 -5.19 -23.86 -4.64
C LYS A 303 -6.62 -23.46 -5.02
N THR A 304 -6.95 -22.18 -4.82
CA THR A 304 -8.24 -21.60 -5.22
C THR A 304 -8.22 -21.21 -6.71
N SER A 305 -9.39 -21.21 -7.34
CA SER A 305 -9.63 -20.63 -8.66
C SER A 305 -9.83 -19.11 -8.61
N MET A 306 -10.08 -18.57 -7.42
CA MET A 306 -10.23 -17.14 -7.17
C MET A 306 -8.90 -16.40 -7.32
N PHE A 307 -8.96 -15.17 -7.83
CA PHE A 307 -7.81 -14.28 -8.05
C PHE A 307 -6.65 -14.96 -8.81
N PRO A 308 -6.90 -15.51 -10.01
CA PRO A 308 -5.95 -16.39 -10.71
C PRO A 308 -4.61 -15.69 -11.03
N SER A 309 -4.64 -14.39 -11.27
CA SER A 309 -3.47 -13.58 -11.68
C SER A 309 -2.87 -12.74 -10.55
N LEU A 310 -3.42 -12.81 -9.33
CA LEU A 310 -3.02 -11.92 -8.24
C LEU A 310 -1.59 -12.23 -7.77
N GLN A 311 -0.68 -11.29 -7.99
CA GLN A 311 0.74 -11.40 -7.69
C GLN A 311 1.13 -10.58 -6.47
N TYR A 312 0.49 -9.43 -6.23
CA TYR A 312 0.80 -8.56 -5.10
C TYR A 312 -0.46 -8.21 -4.31
N LEU A 313 -0.50 -8.65 -3.05
CA LEU A 313 -1.56 -8.29 -2.11
C LEU A 313 -1.02 -7.33 -1.05
N VAL A 314 -1.75 -6.23 -0.82
CA VAL A 314 -1.46 -5.27 0.26
C VAL A 314 -2.63 -5.25 1.23
N VAL A 315 -2.39 -5.65 2.47
CA VAL A 315 -3.38 -5.73 3.56
C VAL A 315 -2.84 -5.03 4.82
N ASN A 316 -2.18 -3.89 4.63
CA ASN A 316 -1.65 -3.11 5.75
C ASN A 316 -2.80 -2.52 6.60
N ASP A 317 -2.53 -2.19 7.86
CA ASP A 317 -3.47 -1.44 8.72
C ASP A 317 -4.84 -2.11 8.90
N ASN A 318 -4.86 -3.44 8.92
CA ASN A 318 -6.09 -4.22 9.10
C ASN A 318 -6.13 -4.87 10.49
N GLN A 319 -7.12 -5.73 10.72
CA GLN A 319 -7.37 -6.38 12.01
C GLN A 319 -6.94 -7.87 12.00
N ILE A 320 -5.88 -8.18 11.24
CA ILE A 320 -5.39 -9.55 11.09
C ILE A 320 -4.68 -10.00 12.39
N SER A 321 -5.39 -10.82 13.16
CA SER A 321 -4.95 -11.34 14.47
C SER A 321 -4.73 -12.86 14.48
N GLN A 322 -5.15 -13.59 13.43
CA GLN A 322 -5.12 -15.05 13.37
C GLN A 322 -4.26 -15.57 12.22
N TRP A 323 -3.51 -16.65 12.47
CA TRP A 323 -2.63 -17.28 11.47
C TRP A 323 -3.39 -17.96 10.33
N SER A 324 -4.67 -18.28 10.53
CA SER A 324 -5.56 -18.81 9.49
C SER A 324 -5.65 -17.89 8.27
N PHE A 325 -5.53 -16.58 8.47
CA PHE A 325 -5.48 -15.61 7.37
C PHE A 325 -4.34 -15.94 6.38
N PHE A 326 -3.12 -16.15 6.88
CA PHE A 326 -1.96 -16.47 6.04
C PHE A 326 -2.04 -17.89 5.46
N ASN A 327 -2.66 -18.83 6.16
CA ASN A 327 -2.91 -20.18 5.65
C ASN A 327 -3.81 -20.12 4.39
N GLU A 328 -4.83 -19.26 4.39
CA GLU A 328 -5.73 -19.06 3.26
C GLU A 328 -5.04 -18.32 2.10
N LEU A 329 -4.11 -17.39 2.38
CA LEU A 329 -3.32 -16.75 1.34
C LEU A 329 -2.41 -17.72 0.56
N ASP A 330 -1.98 -18.84 1.16
CA ASP A 330 -1.23 -19.85 0.41
C ASP A 330 -2.08 -20.47 -0.72
N LYS A 331 -3.40 -20.47 -0.61
CA LYS A 331 -4.28 -21.00 -1.67
C LYS A 331 -4.21 -20.19 -2.96
N LEU A 332 -3.78 -18.92 -2.91
CA LEU A 332 -3.68 -18.05 -4.08
C LEU A 332 -2.55 -18.52 -5.02
N PRO A 333 -2.84 -18.95 -6.25
CA PRO A 333 -1.88 -19.66 -7.10
C PRO A 333 -0.69 -18.79 -7.55
N SER A 334 -0.91 -17.48 -7.73
CA SER A 334 0.06 -16.57 -8.34
C SER A 334 0.72 -15.60 -7.35
N LEU A 335 0.39 -15.68 -6.06
CA LEU A 335 0.82 -14.69 -5.06
C LEU A 335 2.35 -14.70 -4.88
N ARG A 336 3.02 -13.58 -5.15
CA ARG A 336 4.48 -13.43 -5.08
C ARG A 336 4.92 -12.36 -4.09
N ALA A 337 4.11 -11.35 -3.86
CA ALA A 337 4.40 -10.28 -2.93
C ALA A 337 3.24 -10.07 -1.95
N LEU A 338 3.59 -9.83 -0.69
CA LEU A 338 2.63 -9.54 0.36
C LEU A 338 3.12 -8.33 1.17
N SER A 339 2.24 -7.39 1.46
CA SER A 339 2.46 -6.34 2.45
C SER A 339 1.37 -6.44 3.50
N CYS A 340 1.74 -6.64 4.76
CA CYS A 340 0.82 -6.85 5.88
C CYS A 340 1.26 -6.09 7.15
N LEU A 341 1.83 -4.90 6.97
CA LEU A 341 2.32 -4.04 8.05
C LEU A 341 1.18 -3.56 8.94
N ARG A 342 1.49 -3.29 10.22
CA ARG A 342 0.57 -2.65 11.18
C ARG A 342 -0.74 -3.43 11.38
N ASN A 343 -0.66 -4.76 11.39
CA ASN A 343 -1.73 -5.65 11.82
C ASN A 343 -1.44 -6.18 13.23
N PRO A 344 -2.44 -6.59 14.04
CA PRO A 344 -2.21 -7.18 15.36
C PRO A 344 -1.10 -8.25 15.38
N LEU A 345 -1.05 -9.18 14.41
CA LEU A 345 0.02 -10.19 14.32
C LEU A 345 1.41 -9.63 13.97
N THR A 346 1.49 -8.45 13.36
CA THR A 346 2.75 -7.83 12.89
C THR A 346 3.16 -6.60 13.70
N LYS A 347 2.37 -6.18 14.71
CA LYS A 347 2.55 -4.94 15.48
C LYS A 347 3.48 -5.09 16.69
N ASP A 348 3.60 -6.29 17.26
CA ASP A 348 4.41 -6.52 18.45
C ASP A 348 5.90 -6.74 18.11
N ASP A 349 6.71 -5.72 18.40
CA ASP A 349 8.14 -5.60 18.04
C ASP A 349 9.07 -6.60 18.75
N LYS A 350 8.54 -7.39 19.70
CA LYS A 350 9.35 -8.36 20.47
C LYS A 350 9.70 -9.62 19.68
N ASP A 351 9.02 -9.89 18.57
CA ASP A 351 9.22 -11.13 17.80
C ASP A 351 9.07 -10.99 16.28
N THR A 352 9.34 -9.78 15.73
CA THR A 352 9.19 -9.43 14.30
C THR A 352 9.89 -10.42 13.36
N ARG A 353 11.05 -10.95 13.77
CA ARG A 353 11.79 -11.97 13.02
C ARG A 353 11.05 -13.31 12.98
N THR A 354 10.50 -13.76 14.10
CA THR A 354 9.72 -15.01 14.17
C THR A 354 8.41 -14.87 13.40
N THR A 355 7.72 -13.73 13.49
CA THR A 355 6.52 -13.47 12.67
C THR A 355 6.83 -13.53 11.18
N ARG A 356 7.90 -12.88 10.74
CA ARG A 356 8.35 -12.91 9.34
C ARG A 356 8.64 -14.35 8.88
N GLN A 357 9.41 -15.10 9.66
CA GLN A 357 9.73 -16.50 9.36
C GLN A 357 8.47 -17.37 9.25
N LEU A 358 7.52 -17.20 10.17
CA LEU A 358 6.24 -17.94 10.14
C LEU A 358 5.42 -17.62 8.88
N ILE A 359 5.34 -16.35 8.45
CA ILE A 359 4.64 -15.98 7.21
C ILE A 359 5.33 -16.63 6.00
N ILE A 360 6.67 -16.58 5.93
CA ILE A 360 7.47 -17.20 4.86
C ILE A 360 7.24 -18.71 4.80
N ALA A 361 7.18 -19.37 5.96
CA ALA A 361 6.93 -20.80 6.06
C ALA A 361 5.47 -21.18 5.78
N LYS A 362 4.51 -20.29 6.01
CA LYS A 362 3.09 -20.53 5.75
C LYS A 362 2.67 -20.23 4.31
N ILE A 363 3.41 -19.41 3.56
CA ILE A 363 3.12 -19.06 2.16
C ILE A 363 4.31 -19.45 1.25
N GLY A 364 4.15 -20.56 0.53
CA GLY A 364 5.25 -21.22 -0.19
C GLY A 364 5.79 -20.50 -1.41
N GLN A 365 4.94 -19.75 -2.10
CA GLN A 365 5.24 -19.07 -3.36
C GLN A 365 5.75 -17.64 -3.19
N LEU A 366 5.79 -17.12 -1.96
CA LEU A 366 6.11 -15.72 -1.67
C LEU A 366 7.58 -15.39 -2.00
N LYS A 367 7.84 -14.32 -2.74
CA LYS A 367 9.17 -13.81 -3.09
C LYS A 367 9.53 -12.53 -2.35
N THR A 368 8.52 -11.75 -1.99
CA THR A 368 8.71 -10.46 -1.30
C THR A 368 7.69 -10.32 -0.18
N LEU A 369 8.15 -9.92 1.00
CA LEU A 369 7.30 -9.65 2.15
C LEU A 369 7.64 -8.27 2.73
N ASN A 370 6.63 -7.40 2.82
CA ASN A 370 6.73 -6.01 3.25
C ASN A 370 7.81 -5.24 2.48
N LYS A 371 7.83 -5.43 1.15
CA LYS A 371 8.82 -4.87 0.20
C LYS A 371 10.27 -5.36 0.38
N CYS A 372 10.51 -6.32 1.26
CA CYS A 372 11.81 -6.98 1.40
C CYS A 372 11.80 -8.33 0.68
N GLU A 373 12.79 -8.56 -0.17
CA GLU A 373 13.02 -9.86 -0.82
C GLU A 373 13.20 -10.98 0.23
N ILE A 374 12.74 -12.19 -0.12
CA ILE A 374 12.94 -13.40 0.66
C ILE A 374 14.03 -14.21 -0.02
N LEU A 375 15.21 -14.27 0.60
CA LEU A 375 16.33 -15.03 0.06
C LEU A 375 16.11 -16.54 0.19
N PRO A 376 16.68 -17.37 -0.70
CA PRO A 376 16.57 -18.83 -0.61
C PRO A 376 16.99 -19.40 0.76
N GLU A 377 18.06 -18.86 1.35
CA GLU A 377 18.57 -19.28 2.67
C GLU A 377 17.62 -18.88 3.80
N GLU A 378 17.01 -17.69 3.70
CA GLU A 378 15.99 -17.22 4.64
C GLU A 378 14.75 -18.13 4.60
N ARG A 379 14.29 -18.48 3.38
CA ARG A 379 13.16 -19.40 3.18
C ARG A 379 13.45 -20.78 3.74
N LEU A 380 14.64 -21.32 3.46
CA LEU A 380 15.06 -22.62 4.00
C LEU A 380 15.06 -22.61 5.53
N GLY A 381 15.69 -21.59 6.14
CA GLY A 381 15.73 -21.44 7.59
C GLY A 381 14.33 -21.32 8.19
N ALA A 382 13.47 -20.47 7.62
CA ALA A 382 12.10 -20.27 8.07
C ALA A 382 11.26 -21.57 8.01
N GLU A 383 11.36 -22.34 6.92
CA GLU A 383 10.62 -23.59 6.76
C GLU A 383 11.10 -24.69 7.73
N LEU A 384 12.41 -24.80 7.98
CA LEU A 384 12.97 -25.75 8.96
C LEU A 384 12.62 -25.36 10.41
N ASP A 385 12.73 -24.07 10.75
CA ASP A 385 12.35 -23.56 12.06
C ASP A 385 10.86 -23.80 12.34
N TYR A 386 10.01 -23.61 11.32
CA TYR A 386 8.59 -23.91 11.39
C TYR A 386 8.33 -25.40 11.66
N GLN A 387 9.02 -26.31 10.95
CA GLN A 387 8.89 -27.75 11.20
C GLN A 387 9.27 -28.12 12.64
N ARG A 388 10.41 -27.63 13.13
CA ARG A 388 10.87 -27.89 14.51
C ARG A 388 9.92 -27.30 15.55
N ALA A 389 9.44 -26.07 15.33
CA ALA A 389 8.56 -25.38 16.26
C ALA A 389 7.26 -26.15 16.51
N PHE A 390 6.65 -26.71 15.46
CA PHE A 390 5.36 -27.39 15.53
C PHE A 390 5.46 -28.91 15.49
N GLY A 391 6.65 -29.52 15.51
CA GLY A 391 6.77 -30.97 15.38
C GLY A 391 6.27 -31.79 16.57
N ASN A 392 6.28 -31.22 17.77
CA ASN A 392 5.63 -31.84 18.92
C ASN A 392 4.10 -31.83 18.78
N GLU A 393 3.53 -30.77 18.19
CA GLU A 393 2.09 -30.70 17.89
C GLU A 393 1.72 -31.66 16.76
N TRP A 394 2.54 -31.73 15.72
CA TRP A 394 2.40 -32.70 14.62
C TRP A 394 2.34 -34.14 15.13
N LYS A 395 3.28 -34.56 16.01
CA LYS A 395 3.26 -35.91 16.60
C LYS A 395 2.00 -36.17 17.42
N LYS A 396 1.60 -35.21 18.26
CA LYS A 396 0.36 -35.32 19.06
C LYS A 396 -0.89 -35.42 18.18
N ALA A 397 -0.87 -34.79 17.01
CA ALA A 397 -1.94 -34.83 16.03
C ALA A 397 -1.95 -36.11 15.18
N GLY A 398 -1.13 -37.13 15.48
CA GLY A 398 -1.05 -38.38 14.72
C GLY A 398 -0.01 -38.39 13.60
N GLY A 399 0.90 -37.42 13.61
CA GLY A 399 2.04 -37.33 12.70
C GLY A 399 3.06 -38.44 12.92
N HIS A 400 3.51 -39.08 11.84
CA HIS A 400 4.48 -40.17 11.91
C HIS A 400 5.46 -40.15 10.73
N GLN A 401 6.70 -40.62 10.93
CA GLN A 401 7.74 -40.65 9.89
C GLN A 401 7.41 -41.67 8.78
N ASP A 402 6.86 -42.82 9.17
CA ASP A 402 6.24 -43.81 8.29
C ASP A 402 4.96 -43.23 7.64
N PRO A 403 4.93 -43.03 6.30
CA PRO A 403 3.78 -42.46 5.61
C PRO A 403 2.48 -43.23 5.82
N ASP A 404 2.55 -44.56 5.97
CA ASP A 404 1.36 -45.42 6.12
C ASP A 404 0.68 -45.25 7.50
N LYS A 405 1.44 -44.75 8.48
CA LYS A 405 0.97 -44.48 9.85
C LYS A 405 0.65 -43.01 10.09
N ASN A 406 0.99 -42.13 9.16
CA ASN A 406 0.80 -40.69 9.29
C ASN A 406 -0.68 -40.33 9.09
N ARG A 407 -1.43 -40.21 10.20
CA ARG A 407 -2.86 -39.86 10.22
C ARG A 407 -3.07 -38.57 11.00
N LEU A 408 -2.89 -37.45 10.32
CA LEU A 408 -3.02 -36.13 10.92
C LEU A 408 -4.47 -35.76 11.19
N SER A 409 -4.71 -35.13 12.33
CA SER A 409 -6.02 -34.57 12.67
C SER A 409 -6.36 -33.38 11.76
N GLU A 410 -7.66 -33.17 11.51
CA GLU A 410 -8.14 -32.06 10.69
C GLU A 410 -7.77 -30.69 11.28
N GLU A 411 -7.76 -30.57 12.61
CA GLU A 411 -7.39 -29.34 13.31
C GLU A 411 -5.93 -28.97 13.03
N PHE A 412 -5.03 -29.95 13.04
CA PHE A 412 -3.62 -29.71 12.73
C PHE A 412 -3.42 -29.35 11.27
N LEU A 413 -4.13 -30.04 10.35
CA LEU A 413 -4.08 -29.72 8.93
C LEU A 413 -4.57 -28.30 8.65
N ALA A 414 -5.65 -27.86 9.30
CA ALA A 414 -6.19 -26.51 9.15
C ALA A 414 -5.24 -25.43 9.71
N ALA A 415 -4.60 -25.70 10.85
CA ALA A 415 -3.63 -24.79 11.47
C ALA A 415 -2.29 -24.75 10.70
N HIS A 416 -1.90 -25.87 10.09
CA HIS A 416 -0.60 -26.04 9.43
C HIS A 416 -0.69 -26.71 8.04
N PRO A 417 -1.37 -26.11 7.04
CA PRO A 417 -1.63 -26.75 5.75
C PRO A 417 -0.38 -27.18 4.97
N ARG A 418 0.72 -26.44 5.15
CA ARG A 418 2.00 -26.73 4.47
C ARG A 418 2.86 -27.77 5.18
N TYR A 419 2.52 -28.19 6.40
CA TYR A 419 3.43 -29.01 7.22
C TYR A 419 3.75 -30.34 6.56
N GLN A 420 2.75 -31.03 6.02
CA GLN A 420 2.94 -32.31 5.34
C GLN A 420 3.83 -32.16 4.10
N PHE A 421 3.62 -31.11 3.30
CA PHE A 421 4.49 -30.81 2.15
C PHE A 421 5.95 -30.56 2.58
N LEU A 422 6.16 -29.84 3.69
CA LEU A 422 7.51 -29.61 4.21
C LEU A 422 8.16 -30.91 4.68
N CYS A 423 7.42 -31.80 5.35
CA CYS A 423 7.94 -33.11 5.76
C CYS A 423 8.37 -33.96 4.56
N LEU A 424 7.63 -33.90 3.45
CA LEU A 424 8.02 -34.55 2.20
C LEU A 424 9.26 -33.91 1.58
N LYS A 425 9.44 -32.59 1.73
CA LYS A 425 10.54 -31.83 1.13
C LYS A 425 11.86 -31.96 1.90
N TYR A 426 11.82 -31.94 3.23
CA TYR A 426 13.01 -31.87 4.08
C TYR A 426 13.20 -33.10 5.00
N GLY A 427 12.22 -34.00 5.04
CA GLY A 427 12.16 -35.08 6.02
C GLY A 427 11.22 -34.74 7.18
N ALA A 428 10.65 -35.78 7.78
CA ALA A 428 9.84 -35.66 8.99
C ALA A 428 10.75 -35.47 10.22
N PRO A 429 10.42 -34.60 11.19
CA PRO A 429 11.30 -34.29 12.30
C PRO A 429 11.65 -35.51 13.16
N GLU A 430 12.92 -35.65 13.54
CA GLU A 430 13.36 -36.74 14.41
C GLU A 430 13.01 -36.49 15.89
N ASP A 431 12.91 -37.56 16.70
CA ASP A 431 12.71 -37.43 18.15
C ASP A 431 13.79 -36.60 18.84
N GLY A 432 15.03 -36.65 18.34
CA GLY A 432 16.14 -35.85 18.85
C GLY A 432 15.97 -34.35 18.60
N GLU A 433 15.41 -33.98 17.44
CA GLU A 433 15.22 -32.58 17.01
C GLU A 433 14.04 -31.89 17.69
N LEU A 434 13.06 -32.67 18.16
CA LEU A 434 11.84 -32.17 18.81
C LEU A 434 11.95 -32.06 20.33
N LYS A 435 13.03 -32.60 20.90
CA LYS A 435 13.43 -32.26 22.25
C LYS A 435 13.79 -30.78 22.27
N ARG A 436 12.87 -29.96 22.79
CA ARG A 436 13.24 -28.64 23.30
C ARG A 436 14.33 -28.87 24.34
N GLN A 437 15.59 -28.68 23.97
CA GLN A 437 16.56 -28.28 24.98
C GLN A 437 15.93 -27.05 25.63
N PRO A 438 15.70 -27.06 26.95
CA PRO A 438 15.13 -25.91 27.60
C PRO A 438 16.02 -24.73 27.23
N LEU A 439 15.40 -23.64 26.73
CA LEU A 439 16.02 -22.32 26.65
C LEU A 439 16.35 -21.90 28.08
N MET A 440 17.40 -22.52 28.63
CA MET A 440 17.92 -22.21 29.94
C MET A 440 18.48 -20.80 29.82
N LEU A 441 18.05 -19.97 30.76
CA LEU A 441 18.18 -18.52 30.76
C LEU A 441 19.55 -18.04 30.23
N LYS A 442 19.54 -16.88 29.55
CA LYS A 442 20.66 -16.11 28.98
C LYS A 442 21.89 -15.84 29.89
N ASN A 443 21.96 -16.43 31.08
CA ASN A 443 23.07 -16.33 32.04
C ASN A 443 23.54 -17.71 32.55
N GLN A 444 23.62 -18.74 31.70
CA GLN A 444 24.33 -19.96 32.11
C GLN A 444 25.84 -19.79 31.95
N LEU A 445 26.53 -19.87 33.08
CA LEU A 445 27.96 -20.09 33.15
C LEU A 445 28.23 -21.55 32.76
N LEU A 446 28.99 -21.75 31.69
CA LEU A 446 29.52 -23.05 31.30
C LEU A 446 30.63 -23.42 32.28
N THR A 447 30.54 -24.58 32.90
CA THR A 447 31.62 -25.15 33.71
C THR A 447 32.54 -25.92 32.78
N LEU A 448 33.68 -25.33 32.46
CA LEU A 448 34.65 -25.88 31.51
C LEU A 448 35.88 -26.42 32.24
N LYS A 449 36.39 -27.55 31.74
CA LYS A 449 37.68 -28.10 32.15
C LYS A 449 38.77 -27.53 31.25
N ILE A 450 39.81 -26.95 31.83
CA ILE A 450 40.92 -26.36 31.10
C ILE A 450 42.12 -27.31 31.24
N LYS A 451 42.63 -27.77 30.10
CA LYS A 451 43.82 -28.62 30.00
C LYS A 451 44.89 -27.96 29.16
N TYR A 452 46.13 -28.38 29.44
CA TYR A 452 47.34 -27.90 28.79
C TYR A 452 48.05 -29.09 28.15
N PRO A 453 47.76 -29.41 26.87
CA PRO A 453 48.21 -30.64 26.23
C PRO A 453 49.73 -30.85 26.22
N HIS A 454 50.51 -29.78 26.34
CA HIS A 454 51.98 -29.81 26.26
C HIS A 454 52.69 -29.73 27.62
N GLN A 455 51.95 -29.66 28.74
CA GLN A 455 52.54 -29.70 30.08
C GLN A 455 52.18 -31.00 30.78
N LEU A 456 53.17 -31.88 30.92
CA LEU A 456 53.07 -33.11 31.72
C LEU A 456 52.98 -32.71 33.22
N ASP A 457 52.01 -33.30 33.93
CA ASP A 457 51.74 -33.16 35.38
C ASP A 457 50.98 -31.93 35.92
N GLN A 458 50.21 -31.20 35.11
CA GLN A 458 49.30 -30.17 35.65
C GLN A 458 47.87 -30.65 35.93
N LYS A 459 47.33 -30.19 37.07
CA LYS A 459 45.91 -30.36 37.45
C LYS A 459 45.00 -29.69 36.42
N VAL A 460 43.98 -30.42 35.96
CA VAL A 460 42.87 -29.88 35.18
C VAL A 460 42.19 -28.78 36.00
N LEU A 461 42.09 -27.58 35.43
CA LEU A 461 41.42 -26.45 36.08
C LEU A 461 39.95 -26.44 35.69
N GLU A 462 39.07 -26.22 36.66
CA GLU A 462 37.64 -26.07 36.40
C GLU A 462 37.26 -24.60 36.55
N LYS A 463 36.66 -24.02 35.50
CA LYS A 463 36.27 -22.61 35.47
C LYS A 463 34.89 -22.42 34.87
N GLN A 464 34.16 -21.49 35.47
CA GLN A 464 32.85 -21.07 35.01
C GLN A 464 32.98 -19.84 34.10
N LEU A 465 32.63 -19.99 32.82
CA LEU A 465 32.69 -18.94 31.81
C LEU A 465 31.31 -18.76 31.15
N PRO A 466 30.83 -17.53 30.89
CA PRO A 466 29.57 -17.33 30.17
C PRO A 466 29.66 -17.88 28.74
N GLY A 467 28.63 -18.60 28.27
CA GLY A 467 28.60 -19.07 26.87
C GLY A 467 28.63 -17.94 25.83
N SER A 468 28.20 -16.74 26.21
CA SER A 468 28.26 -15.52 25.38
C SER A 468 29.64 -14.86 25.35
N MET A 469 30.61 -15.33 26.14
CA MET A 469 31.96 -14.78 26.18
C MET A 469 32.68 -15.03 24.86
N THR A 470 33.25 -13.97 24.27
CA THR A 470 34.01 -14.07 23.02
C THR A 470 35.35 -14.76 23.25
N ILE A 471 35.87 -15.44 22.22
CA ILE A 471 37.17 -16.12 22.27
C ILE A 471 38.29 -15.14 22.66
N GLN A 472 38.26 -13.90 22.17
CA GLN A 472 39.19 -12.85 22.60
C GLN A 472 39.18 -12.62 24.12
N LYS A 473 37.98 -12.58 24.72
CA LYS A 473 37.84 -12.40 26.18
C LYS A 473 38.31 -13.64 26.93
N VAL A 474 38.06 -14.83 26.39
CA VAL A 474 38.57 -16.10 26.96
C VAL A 474 40.10 -16.13 26.93
N LYS A 475 40.73 -15.78 25.79
CA LYS A 475 42.20 -15.64 25.70
C LYS A 475 42.73 -14.57 26.66
N GLY A 476 42.06 -13.43 26.81
CA GLY A 476 42.44 -12.39 27.78
C GLY A 476 42.28 -12.82 29.25
N PHE A 477 41.34 -13.72 29.55
CA PHE A 477 41.23 -14.36 30.87
C PHE A 477 42.39 -15.35 31.10
N LEU A 478 42.65 -16.23 30.14
CA LEU A 478 43.72 -17.24 30.20
C LEU A 478 45.11 -16.61 30.24
N SER A 479 45.33 -15.55 29.47
CA SER A 479 46.57 -14.77 29.47
C SER A 479 46.91 -14.23 30.85
N ARG A 480 45.92 -13.70 31.58
CA ARG A 480 46.10 -13.23 32.97
C ARG A 480 46.33 -14.38 33.95
N LEU A 481 45.69 -15.52 33.73
CA LEU A 481 45.82 -16.70 34.58
C LEU A 481 47.18 -17.38 34.41
N LEU A 482 47.66 -17.48 33.17
CA LEU A 482 48.87 -18.20 32.77
C LEU A 482 50.11 -17.30 32.67
N LYS A 483 49.94 -15.98 32.68
CA LYS A 483 50.99 -14.97 32.43
C LYS A 483 51.66 -15.13 31.07
N VAL A 484 50.86 -15.40 30.04
CA VAL A 484 51.28 -15.61 28.65
C VAL A 484 50.62 -14.55 27.76
N PRO A 485 51.29 -13.99 26.73
CA PRO A 485 50.67 -13.05 25.79
C PRO A 485 49.44 -13.64 25.08
N VAL A 486 48.43 -12.80 24.84
CA VAL A 486 47.19 -13.20 24.14
C VAL A 486 47.46 -13.72 22.73
N SER A 487 48.47 -13.16 22.04
CA SER A 487 48.89 -13.54 20.69
C SER A 487 49.35 -14.99 20.58
N ASP A 488 49.87 -15.54 21.67
CA ASP A 488 50.54 -16.85 21.67
C ASP A 488 49.55 -17.95 22.04
N LEU A 489 48.37 -17.60 22.56
CA LEU A 489 47.33 -18.54 22.97
C LEU A 489 46.55 -19.08 21.77
N LEU A 490 46.68 -20.38 21.55
CA LEU A 490 45.84 -21.18 20.65
C LEU A 490 44.82 -21.96 21.48
N LEU A 491 43.55 -21.82 21.12
CA LEU A 491 42.43 -22.42 21.83
C LEU A 491 41.68 -23.39 20.92
N SER A 492 41.30 -24.51 21.51
CA SER A 492 40.39 -25.48 20.92
C SER A 492 39.61 -26.16 22.04
N TYR A 493 38.60 -26.94 21.68
CA TYR A 493 37.88 -27.73 22.67
C TYR A 493 37.58 -29.14 22.18
N GLU A 494 37.37 -30.02 23.15
CA GLU A 494 36.99 -31.42 22.96
C GLU A 494 35.74 -31.70 23.80
N SER A 495 34.74 -32.34 23.18
CA SER A 495 33.51 -32.74 23.86
C SER A 495 33.64 -34.16 24.43
N PRO A 496 33.16 -34.42 25.67
CA PRO A 496 33.11 -35.77 26.24
C PRO A 496 32.31 -36.77 25.41
N GLU A 497 31.33 -36.30 24.62
CA GLU A 497 30.51 -37.15 23.75
C GLU A 497 31.24 -37.61 22.49
N LYS A 498 32.32 -36.91 22.11
CA LYS A 498 33.15 -37.21 20.93
C LYS A 498 34.64 -37.13 21.26
N PRO A 499 35.14 -38.05 22.12
CA PRO A 499 36.55 -38.06 22.51
C PRO A 499 37.46 -38.25 21.29
N GLY A 500 38.57 -37.50 21.24
CA GLY A 500 39.56 -37.48 20.17
C GLY A 500 39.26 -36.49 19.03
N ARG A 501 38.10 -35.83 19.01
CA ARG A 501 37.78 -34.80 18.02
C ARG A 501 37.93 -33.40 18.62
N GLU A 502 38.95 -32.71 18.15
CA GLU A 502 39.26 -31.36 18.57
C GLU A 502 38.70 -30.33 17.57
N ILE A 503 38.10 -29.26 18.10
CA ILE A 503 37.56 -28.15 17.31
C ILE A 503 38.29 -26.87 17.68
N GLU A 504 38.96 -26.26 16.70
CA GLU A 504 39.71 -25.02 16.89
C GLU A 504 38.81 -23.79 17.03
N LEU A 505 39.18 -22.89 17.95
CA LEU A 505 38.47 -21.65 18.24
C LEU A 505 39.23 -20.49 17.58
N GLU A 506 39.21 -20.45 16.24
CA GLU A 506 40.06 -19.58 15.41
C GLU A 506 39.64 -18.11 15.36
N ASN A 507 38.34 -17.81 15.44
CA ASN A 507 37.80 -16.46 15.34
C ASN A 507 37.56 -15.83 16.71
N ASP A 508 38.39 -14.86 17.05
CA ASP A 508 38.41 -14.12 18.31
C ASP A 508 37.12 -13.33 18.61
N LEU A 509 36.36 -12.94 17.58
CA LEU A 509 35.11 -12.16 17.70
C LEU A 509 33.88 -13.04 17.95
N LYS A 510 34.00 -14.36 17.79
CA LYS A 510 32.91 -15.31 18.02
C LYS A 510 32.84 -15.73 19.49
N SER A 511 31.67 -16.14 19.96
CA SER A 511 31.44 -16.61 21.33
C SER A 511 31.66 -18.11 21.48
N LEU A 512 31.86 -18.59 22.70
CA LEU A 512 31.87 -20.04 23.00
C LEU A 512 30.62 -20.75 22.46
N GLN A 513 29.45 -20.10 22.55
CA GLN A 513 28.19 -20.61 22.02
C GLN A 513 28.14 -20.69 20.49
N PHE A 514 28.84 -19.80 19.77
CA PHE A 514 28.95 -19.89 18.31
C PHE A 514 29.65 -21.19 17.88
N TYR A 515 30.63 -21.64 18.67
CA TYR A 515 31.33 -22.90 18.44
C TYR A 515 30.61 -24.10 19.05
N SER A 516 29.39 -23.94 19.59
CA SER A 516 28.67 -25.02 20.25
C SER A 516 29.46 -25.66 21.41
N VAL A 517 30.19 -24.86 22.19
CA VAL A 517 30.82 -25.33 23.44
C VAL A 517 29.75 -25.49 24.51
N GLU A 518 29.73 -26.66 25.15
CA GLU A 518 28.73 -27.06 26.13
C GLU A 518 29.31 -27.22 27.55
N ASN A 519 28.43 -27.42 28.53
CA ASN A 519 28.84 -27.58 29.92
C ASN A 519 29.55 -28.93 30.13
N GLY A 520 30.74 -28.90 30.73
CA GLY A 520 31.58 -30.09 30.93
C GLY A 520 32.61 -30.34 29.83
N ASP A 521 32.57 -29.56 28.75
CA ASP A 521 33.58 -29.62 27.68
C ASP A 521 34.98 -29.27 28.18
N CYS A 522 35.98 -29.80 27.47
CA CYS A 522 37.37 -29.61 27.79
C CYS A 522 37.99 -28.57 26.84
N LEU A 523 38.28 -27.38 27.36
CA LEU A 523 39.07 -26.37 26.67
C LEU A 523 40.54 -26.75 26.70
N LEU A 524 41.14 -26.90 25.52
CA LEU A 524 42.55 -27.18 25.33
C LEU A 524 43.26 -25.86 25.02
N VAL A 525 44.27 -25.54 25.83
CA VAL A 525 45.00 -24.28 25.73
C VAL A 525 46.46 -24.59 25.43
N ARG A 526 46.95 -24.04 24.32
CA ARG A 526 48.35 -24.14 23.88
C ARG A 526 48.95 -22.75 23.76
N TRP A 527 50.23 -22.62 24.07
CA TRP A 527 51.03 -21.41 23.90
C TRP A 527 52.50 -21.73 23.79
#